data_AF-A0AAV0GME1-F1
#
_entry.id   AF-A0AAV0GME1-F1
#
_cell.length_a   1.000
_cell.length_b   1.000
_cell.length_c   1.000
_cell.angle_alpha   90.00
_cell.angle_beta   90.00
_cell.angle_gamma   90.00
#
_symmetry.space_group_name_H-M   'P 1'
#
loop_
_entity.id
_entity.type
_entity.pdbx_description
1 polymer ?
#
loop_
_entity_poly.entity_id
_entity_poly.type
_entity_poly.pdbx_seq_one_letter_code
_entity_poly.pdbx_strand_id
1 'polypeptide(L)'
;THEEELPAVDVFVCTADPVIEPPTLVVNTVLSVMSYNYPTRKLAVYLSDDGCSELTFYALHQASQFAKHWIPFCKRRNIEPRSPDAYFDKPTARPSGQDLLELCFYVKKLYEEMKSRIETMAEKGSVPPETRSQHKGFLQWGRHNNVTKRNHQSIVEIVIDGREEDAVDEDGDRLPTLVYVAREKRPQFHHNFKAGAMNALIRASSEMSNGAVILNLDCDMFSNDPDAIRDALCFFLDEQSGHRIAFVQHPQQYFNVTKNDLYGNSPLQTDKVELAGMGGYGAALYIGTGCFHRREALCGNKYSSKVDGQGSIN
;
A
#
# COMPACT_ATOMS: atom_id res chain seq x y z
N THR A 1 11.54 -21.52 -11.34
CA THR A 1 11.96 -20.86 -10.08
C THR A 1 10.74 -20.74 -9.20
N HIS A 2 10.81 -21.07 -7.91
CA HIS A 2 9.65 -21.10 -6.97
C HIS A 2 8.82 -19.80 -6.93
N GLU A 3 9.38 -18.68 -7.38
CA GLU A 3 8.65 -17.40 -7.49
C GLU A 3 7.52 -17.41 -8.52
N GLU A 4 7.56 -18.30 -9.52
CA GLU A 4 6.48 -18.43 -10.51
C GLU A 4 5.21 -19.09 -9.95
N GLU A 5 5.34 -19.84 -8.86
CA GLU A 5 4.23 -20.53 -8.19
C GLU A 5 3.53 -19.64 -7.15
N LEU A 6 4.16 -18.52 -6.75
CA LEU A 6 3.59 -17.59 -5.78
C LEU A 6 2.28 -16.94 -6.29
N PRO A 7 1.25 -16.73 -5.45
CA PRO A 7 0.02 -16.06 -5.90
C PRO A 7 0.23 -14.56 -6.17
N ALA A 8 -0.65 -13.95 -6.96
CA ALA A 8 -0.72 -12.49 -7.03
C ALA A 8 -1.28 -11.89 -5.73
N VAL A 9 -0.75 -10.75 -5.32
CA VAL A 9 -1.09 -10.03 -4.08
C VAL A 9 -1.49 -8.59 -4.42
N ASP A 10 -2.66 -8.21 -3.94
CA ASP A 10 -3.13 -6.83 -4.00
C ASP A 10 -2.94 -6.17 -2.63
N VAL A 11 -2.35 -4.97 -2.59
CA VAL A 11 -2.20 -4.17 -1.38
C VAL A 11 -3.12 -2.97 -1.46
N PHE A 12 -4.03 -2.84 -0.50
CA PHE A 12 -5.00 -1.76 -0.40
C PHE A 12 -4.56 -0.78 0.69
N VAL A 13 -4.22 0.44 0.29
CA VAL A 13 -3.95 1.56 1.20
C VAL A 13 -5.14 2.49 1.17
N CYS A 14 -5.74 2.79 2.32
CA CYS A 14 -6.90 3.69 2.40
C CYS A 14 -6.51 5.02 3.05
N THR A 15 -6.96 6.13 2.46
CA THR A 15 -6.88 7.48 3.03
C THR A 15 -8.25 8.19 2.94
N ALA A 16 -8.58 9.02 3.93
CA ALA A 16 -9.88 9.64 4.11
C ALA A 16 -9.92 11.15 3.86
N ASP A 17 -8.84 11.86 4.19
CA ASP A 17 -8.80 13.33 4.08
C ASP A 17 -7.36 13.87 4.02
N PRO A 18 -6.99 14.64 2.99
CA PRO A 18 -5.61 15.14 2.83
C PRO A 18 -5.18 16.16 3.91
N VAL A 19 -6.10 16.71 4.70
CA VAL A 19 -5.78 17.65 5.79
C VAL A 19 -5.44 16.88 7.07
N ILE A 20 -6.19 15.82 7.36
CA ILE A 20 -5.98 14.98 8.55
C ILE A 20 -4.85 13.97 8.31
N GLU A 21 -4.77 13.45 7.09
CA GLU A 21 -3.79 12.48 6.63
C GLU A 21 -2.98 13.13 5.49
N PRO A 22 -1.88 13.83 5.81
CA PRO A 22 -1.12 14.60 4.82
C PRO A 22 -0.69 13.72 3.65
N PRO A 23 -0.71 14.21 2.39
CA PRO A 23 -0.33 13.40 1.24
C PRO A 23 1.10 12.82 1.33
N THR A 24 2.01 13.48 2.05
CA THR A 24 3.35 12.98 2.34
C THR A 24 3.34 11.71 3.20
N LEU A 25 2.49 11.65 4.23
CA LEU A 25 2.31 10.45 5.05
C LEU A 25 1.83 9.27 4.19
N VAL A 26 0.79 9.52 3.39
CA VAL A 26 0.17 8.51 2.51
C VAL A 26 1.21 7.90 1.57
N VAL A 27 2.00 8.72 0.88
CA VAL A 27 2.96 8.21 -0.12
C VAL A 27 4.13 7.45 0.49
N ASN A 28 4.53 7.76 1.72
CA ASN A 28 5.57 6.99 2.42
C ASN A 28 5.12 5.56 2.69
N THR A 29 3.84 5.37 3.05
CA THR A 29 3.23 4.04 3.18
C THR A 29 3.16 3.33 1.83
N VAL A 30 2.73 4.02 0.76
CA VAL A 30 2.71 3.47 -0.60
C VAL A 30 4.11 3.01 -1.05
N LEU A 31 5.13 3.86 -0.90
CA LEU A 31 6.52 3.55 -1.26
C LEU A 31 7.07 2.37 -0.46
N SER A 32 6.68 2.25 0.82
CA SER A 32 7.04 1.12 1.66
C SER A 32 6.47 -0.20 1.17
N VAL A 33 5.21 -0.23 0.73
CA VAL A 33 4.56 -1.48 0.29
C VAL A 33 4.86 -1.83 -1.17
N MET A 34 5.15 -0.84 -2.01
CA MET A 34 5.65 -1.10 -3.37
C MET A 34 7.04 -1.74 -3.36
N SER A 35 7.78 -1.61 -2.26
CA SER A 35 9.13 -2.13 -2.12
C SER A 35 9.18 -3.42 -1.32
N TYR A 36 8.14 -4.26 -1.28
CA TYR A 36 8.27 -5.61 -0.69
C TYR A 36 9.26 -6.50 -1.48
N ASN A 37 9.85 -7.50 -0.80
CA ASN A 37 10.63 -8.58 -1.40
C ASN A 37 9.69 -9.59 -2.10
N TYR A 38 8.99 -9.14 -3.14
CA TYR A 38 8.02 -9.94 -3.86
C TYR A 38 8.16 -9.75 -5.39
N PRO A 39 7.84 -10.76 -6.22
CA PRO A 39 7.89 -10.60 -7.66
C PRO A 39 7.01 -9.44 -8.11
N THR A 40 7.62 -8.44 -8.72
CA THR A 40 6.95 -7.18 -9.06
C THR A 40 5.68 -7.39 -9.90
N ARG A 41 5.73 -8.33 -10.86
CA ARG A 41 4.59 -8.69 -11.72
C ARG A 41 3.39 -9.28 -10.98
N LYS A 42 3.57 -9.69 -9.72
CA LYS A 42 2.57 -10.30 -8.85
C LYS A 42 2.13 -9.36 -7.72
N LEU A 43 2.62 -8.12 -7.71
CA LEU A 43 2.30 -7.12 -6.70
C LEU A 43 1.57 -5.94 -7.37
N ALA A 44 0.37 -5.64 -6.88
CA ALA A 44 -0.39 -4.46 -7.28
C ALA A 44 -0.79 -3.67 -6.04
N VAL A 45 -0.55 -2.36 -6.05
CA VAL A 45 -0.84 -1.44 -4.96
C VAL A 45 -1.97 -0.51 -5.38
N TYR A 46 -3.01 -0.43 -4.56
CA TYR A 46 -4.19 0.40 -4.78
C TYR A 46 -4.28 1.43 -3.66
N LEU A 47 -4.20 2.71 -3.99
CA LEU A 47 -4.52 3.79 -3.07
C LEU A 47 -6.00 4.17 -3.24
N SER A 48 -6.82 3.87 -2.24
CA SER A 48 -8.18 4.40 -2.16
C SER A 48 -8.19 5.73 -1.43
N ASP A 49 -8.63 6.77 -2.14
CA ASP A 49 -8.77 8.13 -1.61
C ASP A 49 -10.24 8.49 -1.44
N ASP A 50 -10.72 8.42 -0.19
CA ASP A 50 -12.08 8.80 0.16
C ASP A 50 -12.28 10.33 0.19
N GLY A 51 -11.19 11.10 0.12
CA GLY A 51 -11.18 12.55 -0.02
C GLY A 51 -11.38 13.03 -1.46
N CYS A 52 -11.12 12.18 -2.46
CA CYS A 52 -11.10 12.55 -3.88
C CYS A 52 -10.23 13.80 -4.15
N SER A 53 -9.04 13.82 -3.54
CA SER A 53 -8.14 14.96 -3.46
C SER A 53 -7.16 14.99 -4.64
N GLU A 54 -7.16 16.09 -5.38
CA GLU A 54 -6.16 16.35 -6.42
C GLU A 54 -4.74 16.35 -5.83
N LEU A 55 -4.58 16.80 -4.58
CA LEU A 55 -3.28 16.83 -3.88
C LEU A 55 -2.78 15.44 -3.53
N THR A 56 -3.69 14.53 -3.15
CA THR A 56 -3.35 13.13 -2.90
C THR A 56 -2.94 12.43 -4.19
N PHE A 57 -3.66 12.69 -5.29
CA PHE A 57 -3.26 12.20 -6.61
C PHE A 57 -1.92 12.77 -7.07
N TYR A 58 -1.68 14.07 -6.85
CA TYR A 58 -0.38 14.70 -7.13
C TYR A 58 0.76 14.06 -6.35
N ALA A 59 0.57 13.84 -5.04
CA ALA A 59 1.55 13.16 -4.22
C ALA A 59 1.85 11.75 -4.74
N LEU A 60 0.81 10.99 -5.09
CA LEU A 60 0.98 9.65 -5.66
C LEU A 60 1.76 9.67 -6.98
N HIS A 61 1.51 10.66 -7.85
CA HIS A 61 2.28 10.85 -9.07
C HIS A 61 3.74 11.24 -8.79
N GLN A 62 4.01 12.10 -7.80
CA GLN A 62 5.40 12.39 -7.40
C GLN A 62 6.10 11.14 -6.84
N ALA A 63 5.39 10.34 -6.06
CA ALA A 63 5.88 9.09 -5.50
C ALA A 63 6.17 8.04 -6.59
N SER A 64 5.34 7.97 -7.64
CA SER A 64 5.58 7.05 -8.75
C SER A 64 6.90 7.34 -9.49
N GLN A 65 7.28 8.61 -9.60
CA GLN A 65 8.57 9.00 -10.17
C GLN A 65 9.72 8.66 -9.24
N PHE A 66 9.57 8.92 -7.94
CA PHE A 66 10.59 8.58 -6.95
C PHE A 66 10.76 7.06 -6.76
N ALA A 67 9.71 6.27 -6.94
CA ALA A 67 9.74 4.81 -6.80
C ALA A 67 10.78 4.15 -7.71
N LYS A 68 11.06 4.72 -8.89
CA LYS A 68 12.11 4.31 -9.84
C LYS A 68 13.52 4.30 -9.23
N HIS A 69 13.75 5.14 -8.23
CA HIS A 69 15.02 5.23 -7.51
C HIS A 69 14.94 4.49 -6.17
N TRP A 70 13.79 4.58 -5.48
CA TRP A 70 13.60 4.05 -4.14
C TRP A 70 13.57 2.52 -4.08
N ILE A 71 12.81 1.88 -4.98
CA ILE A 71 12.65 0.42 -4.98
C ILE A 71 13.99 -0.29 -5.21
N PRO A 72 14.78 0.04 -6.25
CA PRO A 72 16.06 -0.62 -6.45
C PRO A 72 17.06 -0.26 -5.34
N PHE A 73 17.03 0.96 -4.78
CA PHE A 73 17.80 1.29 -3.58
C PHE A 73 17.45 0.38 -2.40
N CYS A 74 16.17 0.17 -2.11
CA CYS A 74 15.72 -0.71 -1.04
C CYS A 74 16.20 -2.15 -1.24
N LYS A 75 16.04 -2.68 -2.47
CA LYS A 75 16.43 -4.06 -2.82
C LYS A 75 17.95 -4.26 -2.74
N ARG A 76 18.75 -3.38 -3.36
CA ARG A 76 20.23 -3.48 -3.36
C ARG A 76 20.83 -3.40 -1.96
N ARG A 77 20.22 -2.58 -1.10
CA ARG A 77 20.75 -2.29 0.24
C ARG A 77 20.09 -3.10 1.34
N ASN A 78 19.04 -3.85 1.00
CA ASN A 78 18.16 -4.55 1.92
C ASN A 78 17.85 -3.70 3.17
N ILE A 79 17.39 -2.45 2.94
CA ILE A 79 17.14 -1.52 4.04
C ILE A 79 15.83 -1.83 4.75
N GLU A 80 15.78 -1.46 6.03
CA GLU A 80 14.59 -1.54 6.88
C GLU A 80 14.51 -0.35 7.85
N PRO A 81 13.34 0.27 8.03
CA PRO A 81 12.09 0.03 7.29
C PRO A 81 12.17 0.57 5.86
N ARG A 82 11.22 0.17 5.00
CA ARG A 82 11.15 0.64 3.61
C ARG A 82 10.26 1.87 3.39
N SER A 83 9.74 2.46 4.47
CA SER A 83 9.19 3.81 4.45
C SER A 83 10.36 4.82 4.40
N PRO A 84 10.45 5.67 3.36
CA PRO A 84 11.54 6.64 3.24
C PRO A 84 11.64 7.60 4.43
N ASP A 85 10.51 8.15 4.89
CA ASP A 85 10.49 9.06 6.04
C ASP A 85 11.05 8.38 7.30
N ALA A 86 10.56 7.18 7.60
CA ALA A 86 11.01 6.42 8.77
C ALA A 86 12.46 5.93 8.65
N TYR A 87 12.95 5.69 7.43
CA TYR A 87 14.34 5.32 7.19
C TYR A 87 15.28 6.52 7.37
N PHE A 88 14.93 7.69 6.81
CA PHE A 88 15.79 8.87 6.85
C PHE A 88 15.71 9.68 8.14
N ASP A 89 14.67 9.49 8.96
CA ASP A 89 14.55 10.08 10.30
C ASP A 89 15.46 9.41 11.34
N LYS A 90 15.79 8.12 11.15
CA LYS A 90 16.70 7.41 12.04
C LYS A 90 18.12 7.95 11.90
N PRO A 91 18.86 8.17 13.01
CA PRO A 91 20.29 8.41 12.96
C PRO A 91 20.99 7.13 12.49
N THR A 92 21.10 6.94 11.17
CA THR A 92 21.71 5.75 10.58
C THR A 92 23.20 5.69 10.91
N ALA A 93 23.69 4.51 11.31
CA ALA A 93 25.10 4.19 11.21
C ALA A 93 25.55 4.44 9.76
N ARG A 94 26.65 5.18 9.58
CA ARG A 94 27.11 5.57 8.24
C ARG A 94 27.35 4.31 7.40
N PRO A 95 26.85 4.25 6.15
CA PRO A 95 27.22 3.19 5.22
C PRO A 95 28.74 3.03 5.16
N SER A 96 29.23 1.80 5.24
CA SER A 96 30.64 1.49 5.00
C SER A 96 30.88 1.47 3.48
N GLY A 97 31.67 2.40 2.95
CA GLY A 97 32.02 2.49 1.52
C GLY A 97 31.58 3.82 0.88
N GLN A 98 32.44 4.39 0.03
CA GLN A 98 32.26 5.73 -0.54
C GLN A 98 31.10 5.77 -1.56
N ASP A 99 31.04 4.83 -2.49
CA ASP A 99 29.96 4.72 -3.49
C ASP A 99 28.58 4.51 -2.84
N LEU A 100 28.55 3.72 -1.75
CA LEU A 100 27.34 3.42 -0.98
C LEU A 100 26.83 4.64 -0.20
N LEU A 101 27.74 5.56 0.14
CA LEU A 101 27.41 6.82 0.79
C LEU A 101 26.86 7.82 -0.24
N GLU A 102 27.49 7.92 -1.41
CA GLU A 102 27.03 8.77 -2.51
C GLU A 102 25.64 8.39 -3.00
N LEU A 103 25.36 7.10 -3.22
CA LEU A 103 24.02 6.64 -3.60
C LEU A 103 22.97 6.98 -2.53
N CYS A 104 23.29 6.78 -1.26
CA CYS A 104 22.38 7.13 -0.16
C CYS A 104 22.06 8.63 -0.13
N PHE A 105 23.08 9.48 -0.30
CA PHE A 105 22.89 10.93 -0.38
C PHE A 105 22.07 11.34 -1.60
N TYR A 106 22.30 10.72 -2.76
CA TYR A 106 21.53 10.98 -3.97
C TYR A 106 20.04 10.64 -3.77
N VAL A 107 19.74 9.44 -3.27
CA VAL A 107 18.35 9.01 -3.03
C VAL A 107 17.69 9.86 -1.93
N LYS A 108 18.43 10.20 -0.86
CA LYS A 108 17.92 11.12 0.18
C LYS A 108 17.57 12.48 -0.41
N LYS A 109 18.43 13.03 -1.27
CA LYS A 109 18.17 14.32 -1.93
C LYS A 109 16.89 14.26 -2.77
N LEU A 110 16.71 13.20 -3.57
CA LEU A 110 15.48 13.01 -4.36
C LEU A 110 14.23 12.89 -3.48
N TYR A 111 14.33 12.20 -2.34
CA TYR A 111 13.25 12.10 -1.36
C TYR A 111 12.87 13.48 -0.80
N GLU A 112 13.83 14.26 -0.32
CA GLU A 112 13.59 15.60 0.25
C GLU A 112 13.01 16.55 -0.80
N GLU A 113 13.48 16.48 -2.06
CA GLU A 113 12.92 17.26 -3.15
C GLU A 113 11.47 16.86 -3.47
N MET A 114 11.15 15.56 -3.49
CA MET A 114 9.79 15.06 -3.64
C MET A 114 8.88 15.55 -2.50
N LYS A 115 9.33 15.35 -1.25
CA LYS A 115 8.61 15.76 -0.03
C LYS A 115 8.31 17.25 -0.05
N SER A 116 9.33 18.08 -0.31
CA SER A 116 9.19 19.54 -0.40
C SER A 116 8.20 19.98 -1.49
N ARG A 117 8.21 19.33 -2.67
CA ARG A 117 7.22 19.61 -3.73
C ARG A 117 5.80 19.29 -3.28
N ILE A 118 5.59 18.14 -2.63
CA ILE A 118 4.27 17.73 -2.12
C ILE A 118 3.77 18.71 -1.05
N GLU A 119 4.61 19.05 -0.06
CA GLU A 119 4.27 19.97 1.02
C GLU A 119 3.95 21.36 0.48
N THR A 120 4.75 21.88 -0.45
CA THR A 120 4.50 23.18 -1.10
C THR A 120 3.14 23.22 -1.80
N MET A 121 2.73 22.14 -2.48
CA MET A 121 1.43 22.09 -3.16
C MET A 121 0.28 21.91 -2.17
N ALA A 122 0.49 21.14 -1.10
CA ALA A 122 -0.47 21.01 -0.02
C ALA A 122 -0.74 22.36 0.67
N GLU A 123 0.30 23.13 0.97
CA GLU A 123 0.19 24.49 1.53
C GLU A 123 -0.56 25.45 0.59
N LYS A 124 -0.32 25.35 -0.72
CA LYS A 124 -1.04 26.15 -1.74
C LYS A 124 -2.49 25.68 -1.95
N GLY A 125 -2.84 24.48 -1.50
CA GLY A 125 -4.17 23.90 -1.66
C GLY A 125 -4.59 23.61 -3.12
N SER A 126 -3.67 23.68 -4.08
CA SER A 126 -3.97 23.51 -5.51
C SER A 126 -2.76 23.08 -6.33
N VAL A 127 -3.00 22.35 -7.42
CA VAL A 127 -1.97 21.90 -8.36
C VAL A 127 -1.93 22.85 -9.58
N PRO A 128 -0.77 23.44 -9.93
CA PRO A 128 -0.64 24.34 -11.07
C PRO A 128 -0.92 23.67 -12.43
N PRO A 129 -1.37 24.43 -13.45
CA PRO A 129 -1.65 23.90 -14.79
C PRO A 129 -0.46 23.18 -15.44
N GLU A 130 0.77 23.67 -15.22
CA GLU A 130 2.00 23.08 -15.75
C GLU A 130 2.30 21.70 -15.15
N THR A 131 1.84 21.47 -13.92
CA THR A 131 1.94 20.17 -13.26
C THR A 131 0.82 19.24 -13.72
N ARG A 132 -0.39 19.76 -13.96
CA ARG A 132 -1.52 18.98 -14.48
C ARG A 132 -1.25 18.38 -15.85
N SER A 133 -0.41 19.00 -16.68
CA SER A 133 -0.05 18.46 -17.99
C SER A 133 0.89 17.25 -17.92
N GLN A 134 1.47 16.95 -16.76
CA GLN A 134 2.41 15.83 -16.58
C GLN A 134 1.71 14.47 -16.57
N HIS A 135 0.41 14.42 -16.24
CA HIS A 135 -0.35 13.17 -16.19
C HIS A 135 -1.82 13.37 -16.58
N LYS A 136 -2.34 12.54 -17.49
CA LYS A 136 -3.72 12.64 -17.99
C LYS A 136 -4.79 12.56 -16.89
N GLY A 137 -4.51 11.84 -15.80
CA GLY A 137 -5.42 11.70 -14.65
C GLY A 137 -5.81 13.02 -13.97
N PHE A 138 -5.03 14.10 -14.13
CA PHE A 138 -5.43 15.41 -13.60
C PHE A 138 -6.65 16.02 -14.30
N LEU A 139 -7.03 15.51 -15.48
CA LEU A 139 -8.23 15.93 -16.20
C LEU A 139 -9.52 15.69 -15.38
N GLN A 140 -9.48 14.77 -14.41
CA GLN A 140 -10.61 14.45 -13.54
C GLN A 140 -11.00 15.64 -12.65
N TRP A 141 -10.05 16.49 -12.25
CA TRP A 141 -10.28 17.71 -11.46
C TRP A 141 -10.34 18.99 -12.31
N GLY A 142 -10.61 18.85 -13.61
CA GLY A 142 -10.80 20.00 -14.52
C GLY A 142 -11.90 20.96 -14.06
N ARG A 143 -11.78 22.24 -14.45
CA ARG A 143 -12.71 23.33 -14.06
C ARG A 143 -14.19 23.03 -14.32
N HIS A 144 -14.50 22.17 -15.28
CA HIS A 144 -15.88 21.84 -15.66
C HIS A 144 -16.50 20.68 -14.86
N ASN A 145 -15.72 19.94 -14.07
CA ASN A 145 -16.17 18.68 -13.47
C ASN A 145 -16.85 18.83 -12.10
N ASN A 146 -16.79 20.02 -11.47
CA ASN A 146 -17.39 20.31 -10.15
C ASN A 146 -17.16 19.19 -9.11
N VAL A 147 -15.93 18.66 -9.06
CA VAL A 147 -15.54 17.58 -8.15
C VAL A 147 -15.42 18.10 -6.72
N THR A 148 -16.10 17.42 -5.79
CA THR A 148 -16.00 17.69 -4.35
C THR A 148 -15.88 16.37 -3.60
N LYS A 149 -15.34 16.37 -2.37
CA LYS A 149 -15.26 15.18 -1.49
C LYS A 149 -16.57 14.39 -1.32
N ARG A 150 -17.73 15.05 -1.48
CA ARG A 150 -19.06 14.44 -1.27
C ARG A 150 -19.85 14.22 -2.56
N ASN A 151 -19.40 14.76 -3.68
CA ASN A 151 -20.09 14.65 -4.96
C ASN A 151 -19.08 14.60 -6.09
N HIS A 152 -18.85 13.41 -6.62
CA HIS A 152 -17.97 13.14 -7.76
C HIS A 152 -18.27 11.76 -8.34
N GLN A 153 -18.00 11.61 -9.64
CA GLN A 153 -17.97 10.30 -10.31
C GLN A 153 -16.83 9.44 -9.75
N SER A 154 -16.85 8.13 -10.02
CA SER A 154 -15.69 7.29 -9.73
C SER A 154 -14.50 7.70 -10.60
N ILE A 155 -13.32 7.77 -10.00
CA ILE A 155 -12.04 8.01 -10.67
C ILE A 155 -11.18 6.77 -10.42
N VAL A 156 -10.68 6.16 -11.50
CA VAL A 156 -9.72 5.06 -11.46
C VAL A 156 -8.61 5.39 -12.43
N GLU A 157 -7.40 5.57 -11.91
CA GLU A 157 -6.23 5.94 -12.72
C GLU A 157 -5.08 4.98 -12.43
N ILE A 158 -4.56 4.33 -13.47
CA ILE A 158 -3.35 3.51 -13.38
C ILE A 158 -2.16 4.46 -13.50
N VAL A 159 -1.48 4.70 -12.38
CA VAL A 159 -0.32 5.62 -12.29
C VAL A 159 0.96 4.94 -12.76
N ILE A 160 1.11 3.65 -12.43
CA ILE A 160 2.13 2.76 -12.99
C ILE A 160 1.41 1.50 -13.46
N ASP A 161 1.53 1.17 -14.74
CA ASP A 161 1.05 -0.11 -15.26
C ASP A 161 2.23 -1.08 -15.33
N GLY A 162 2.36 -1.97 -14.34
CA GLY A 162 3.49 -2.91 -14.27
C GLY A 162 3.55 -3.94 -15.42
N ARG A 163 2.52 -3.97 -16.27
CA ARG A 163 2.47 -4.80 -17.48
C ARG A 163 3.15 -4.14 -18.67
N GLU A 164 3.23 -2.81 -18.69
CA GLU A 164 3.90 -2.06 -19.76
C GLU A 164 5.42 -2.23 -19.70
N GLU A 165 6.08 -2.20 -20.85
CA GLU A 165 7.54 -2.42 -20.96
C GLU A 165 8.36 -1.25 -20.43
N ASP A 166 7.82 -0.04 -20.44
CA ASP A 166 8.48 1.20 -19.98
C ASP A 166 8.28 1.46 -18.48
N ALA A 167 7.45 0.67 -17.80
CA ALA A 167 7.23 0.70 -16.36
C ALA A 167 8.37 0.02 -15.59
N VAL A 168 9.60 0.50 -15.81
CA VAL A 168 10.84 0.00 -15.20
C VAL A 168 11.48 1.02 -14.28
N ASP A 169 12.25 0.52 -13.33
CA ASP A 169 13.14 1.30 -12.47
C ASP A 169 14.49 1.58 -13.17
N GLU A 170 15.40 2.25 -12.47
CA GLU A 170 16.73 2.59 -13.03
C GLU A 170 17.63 1.39 -13.33
N ASP A 171 17.35 0.23 -12.72
CA ASP A 171 18.09 -1.01 -12.98
C ASP A 171 17.50 -1.78 -14.17
N GLY A 172 16.37 -1.32 -14.72
CA GLY A 172 15.63 -1.99 -15.79
C GLY A 172 14.65 -3.05 -15.29
N ASP A 173 14.46 -3.16 -13.97
CA ASP A 173 13.48 -4.08 -13.38
C ASP A 173 12.09 -3.45 -13.43
N ARG A 174 11.06 -4.27 -13.71
CA ARG A 174 9.66 -3.80 -13.71
C ARG A 174 9.24 -3.27 -12.35
N LEU A 175 8.39 -2.24 -12.35
CA LEU A 175 7.75 -1.63 -11.19
C LEU A 175 6.37 -2.25 -10.90
N PRO A 176 5.91 -2.29 -9.63
CA PRO A 176 4.59 -2.82 -9.30
C PRO A 176 3.50 -1.96 -9.90
N THR A 177 2.37 -2.58 -10.21
CA THR A 177 1.20 -1.81 -10.65
C THR A 177 0.75 -0.89 -9.53
N LEU A 178 0.53 0.39 -9.83
CA LEU A 178 0.07 1.40 -8.88
C LEU A 178 -1.20 2.06 -9.40
N VAL A 179 -2.28 1.97 -8.62
CA VAL A 179 -3.61 2.41 -9.02
C VAL A 179 -4.16 3.40 -8.00
N TYR A 180 -4.64 4.54 -8.48
CA TYR A 180 -5.43 5.48 -7.71
C TYR A 180 -6.92 5.18 -7.89
N VAL A 181 -7.66 5.13 -6.78
CA VAL A 181 -9.11 4.91 -6.79
C VAL A 181 -9.82 5.92 -5.89
N ALA A 182 -10.70 6.73 -6.46
CA ALA A 182 -11.72 7.47 -5.73
C ALA A 182 -13.08 6.95 -6.17
N ARG A 183 -13.78 6.22 -5.28
CA ARG A 183 -15.12 5.68 -5.58
C ARG A 183 -16.15 6.78 -5.79
N GLU A 184 -17.21 6.51 -6.54
CA GLU A 184 -18.31 7.46 -6.69
C GLU A 184 -18.93 7.82 -5.33
N LYS A 185 -19.23 9.11 -5.15
CA LYS A 185 -19.99 9.61 -4.01
C LYS A 185 -21.05 10.58 -4.49
N ARG A 186 -22.24 10.48 -3.91
CA ARG A 186 -23.31 11.48 -4.05
C ARG A 186 -23.86 11.83 -2.66
N PRO A 187 -24.33 13.07 -2.45
CA PRO A 187 -24.85 13.50 -1.15
C PRO A 187 -26.03 12.67 -0.63
N GLN A 188 -26.78 12.01 -1.50
CA GLN A 188 -27.98 11.24 -1.15
C GLN A 188 -27.68 9.80 -0.70
N PHE A 189 -26.46 9.29 -0.91
CA PHE A 189 -26.12 7.90 -0.62
C PHE A 189 -25.08 7.80 0.50
N HIS A 190 -25.39 6.97 1.51
CA HIS A 190 -24.41 6.60 2.52
C HIS A 190 -23.29 5.77 1.89
N HIS A 191 -22.05 6.18 2.11
CA HIS A 191 -20.89 5.53 1.51
C HIS A 191 -20.19 4.54 2.45
N ASN A 192 -20.59 4.41 3.72
CA ASN A 192 -20.04 3.41 4.65
C ASN A 192 -18.52 3.52 4.91
N PHE A 193 -17.95 4.74 4.84
CA PHE A 193 -16.56 5.05 5.22
C PHE A 193 -15.54 4.01 4.66
N LYS A 194 -14.57 3.58 5.47
CA LYS A 194 -13.52 2.62 5.08
C LYS A 194 -14.08 1.28 4.57
N ALA A 195 -15.15 0.76 5.16
CA ALA A 195 -15.75 -0.50 4.73
C ALA A 195 -16.24 -0.44 3.27
N GLY A 196 -16.94 0.64 2.89
CA GLY A 196 -17.36 0.82 1.52
C GLY A 196 -16.19 1.08 0.55
N ALA A 197 -15.08 1.67 1.04
CA ALA A 197 -13.89 1.93 0.24
C ALA A 197 -13.17 0.61 -0.08
N MET A 198 -12.94 -0.22 0.93
CA MET A 198 -12.40 -1.57 0.75
C MET A 198 -13.28 -2.42 -0.16
N ASN A 199 -14.61 -2.37 -0.02
CA ASN A 199 -15.52 -3.09 -0.91
C ASN A 199 -15.43 -2.60 -2.37
N ALA A 200 -15.20 -1.30 -2.59
CA ALA A 200 -14.97 -0.77 -3.93
C ALA A 200 -13.63 -1.26 -4.51
N LEU A 201 -12.57 -1.30 -3.68
CA LEU A 201 -11.27 -1.84 -4.08
C LEU A 201 -11.33 -3.32 -4.44
N ILE A 202 -12.06 -4.16 -3.68
CA ILE A 202 -12.24 -5.58 -3.99
C ILE A 202 -12.80 -5.78 -5.41
N ARG A 203 -13.78 -4.95 -5.79
CA ARG A 203 -14.40 -4.98 -7.13
C ARG A 203 -13.52 -4.36 -8.21
N ALA A 204 -12.81 -3.28 -7.91
CA ALA A 204 -11.91 -2.66 -8.89
C ALA A 204 -10.73 -3.58 -9.20
N SER A 205 -10.14 -4.18 -8.17
CA SER A 205 -8.96 -5.03 -8.34
C SER A 205 -9.29 -6.39 -8.98
N SER A 206 -10.51 -6.91 -8.84
CA SER A 206 -10.92 -8.14 -9.54
C SER A 206 -10.91 -8.00 -11.07
N GLU A 207 -11.14 -6.79 -11.59
CA GLU A 207 -11.11 -6.50 -13.03
C GLU A 207 -9.71 -6.14 -13.54
N MET A 208 -8.71 -6.04 -12.64
CA MET A 208 -7.37 -5.54 -12.96
C MET A 208 -6.28 -6.59 -12.72
N SER A 209 -5.84 -6.73 -11.47
CA SER A 209 -4.79 -7.70 -11.09
C SER A 209 -5.36 -9.03 -10.58
N ASN A 210 -6.59 -9.01 -10.07
CA ASN A 210 -7.30 -10.14 -9.49
C ASN A 210 -6.43 -10.95 -8.50
N GLY A 211 -5.68 -10.26 -7.63
CA GLY A 211 -4.75 -10.91 -6.70
C GLY A 211 -5.48 -11.86 -5.74
N ALA A 212 -5.01 -13.11 -5.63
CA ALA A 212 -5.66 -14.13 -4.78
C ALA A 212 -5.59 -13.79 -3.28
N VAL A 213 -4.59 -13.01 -2.88
CA VAL A 213 -4.42 -12.49 -1.53
C VAL A 213 -4.53 -10.96 -1.54
N ILE A 214 -5.19 -10.40 -0.52
CA ILE A 214 -5.38 -8.96 -0.35
C ILE A 214 -4.78 -8.54 0.99
N LEU A 215 -3.83 -7.62 1.00
CA LEU A 215 -3.36 -6.94 2.20
C LEU A 215 -4.09 -5.61 2.35
N ASN A 216 -4.73 -5.35 3.49
CA ASN A 216 -5.31 -4.03 3.77
C ASN A 216 -4.47 -3.23 4.79
N LEU A 217 -4.25 -1.96 4.50
CA LEU A 217 -3.48 -1.04 5.33
C LEU A 217 -4.16 0.32 5.45
N ASP A 218 -4.03 0.93 6.62
CA ASP A 218 -4.23 2.36 6.81
C ASP A 218 -3.04 3.15 6.26
N CYS A 219 -3.27 4.42 5.89
CA CYS A 219 -2.25 5.25 5.26
C CYS A 219 -1.07 5.63 6.18
N ASP A 220 -1.20 5.44 7.49
CA ASP A 220 -0.16 5.65 8.50
C ASP A 220 0.58 4.35 8.90
N MET A 221 0.22 3.21 8.29
CA MET A 221 0.74 1.89 8.63
C MET A 221 1.64 1.35 7.52
N PHE A 222 2.90 1.81 7.49
CA PHE A 222 3.92 1.29 6.60
C PHE A 222 4.49 -0.06 7.07
N SER A 223 5.11 -0.82 6.16
CA SER A 223 5.73 -2.10 6.53
C SER A 223 7.09 -1.90 7.19
N ASN A 224 7.27 -2.51 8.35
CA ASN A 224 8.57 -2.61 9.00
C ASN A 224 9.43 -3.76 8.46
N ASP A 225 8.80 -4.76 7.83
CA ASP A 225 9.45 -5.98 7.31
C ASP A 225 9.18 -6.14 5.80
N PRO A 226 10.23 -6.25 4.95
CA PRO A 226 10.04 -6.42 3.52
C PRO A 226 9.64 -7.82 3.07
N ASP A 227 9.74 -8.84 3.92
CA ASP A 227 9.37 -10.23 3.64
C ASP A 227 7.98 -10.59 4.18
N ALA A 228 7.26 -9.63 4.79
CA ALA A 228 5.93 -9.84 5.38
C ALA A 228 4.90 -10.54 4.46
N ILE A 229 4.95 -10.31 3.14
CA ILE A 229 4.10 -11.03 2.18
C ILE A 229 4.44 -12.53 2.19
N ARG A 230 5.73 -12.87 2.10
CA ARG A 230 6.19 -14.26 2.05
C ARG A 230 5.85 -14.99 3.35
N ASP A 231 6.04 -14.32 4.48
CA ASP A 231 5.69 -14.85 5.80
C ASP A 231 4.20 -15.14 5.93
N ALA A 232 3.34 -14.24 5.47
CA ALA A 232 1.90 -14.47 5.45
C ALA A 232 1.53 -15.65 4.53
N LEU A 233 2.20 -15.77 3.37
CA LEU A 233 1.95 -16.86 2.41
C LEU A 233 2.32 -18.24 2.95
N CYS A 234 3.28 -18.36 3.88
CA CYS A 234 3.56 -19.62 4.56
C CYS A 234 2.30 -20.24 5.19
N PHE A 235 1.37 -19.42 5.68
CA PHE A 235 0.10 -19.91 6.23
C PHE A 235 -0.91 -20.27 5.12
N PHE A 236 -0.99 -19.49 4.05
CA PHE A 236 -1.98 -19.73 2.99
C PHE A 236 -1.62 -20.90 2.07
N LEU A 237 -0.32 -21.17 1.91
CA LEU A 237 0.23 -22.19 1.02
C LEU A 237 0.56 -23.50 1.75
N ASP A 238 0.31 -23.59 3.06
CA ASP A 238 0.43 -24.85 3.78
C ASP A 238 -0.53 -25.90 3.20
N GLU A 239 0.01 -27.03 2.72
CA GLU A 239 -0.75 -28.06 2.01
C GLU A 239 -1.83 -28.70 2.89
N GLN A 240 -1.59 -28.80 4.20
CA GLN A 240 -2.49 -29.49 5.13
C GLN A 240 -3.65 -28.61 5.58
N SER A 241 -3.39 -27.32 5.83
CA SER A 241 -4.30 -26.45 6.56
C SER A 241 -4.49 -25.08 5.91
N GLY A 242 -3.67 -24.67 4.94
CA GLY A 242 -3.74 -23.34 4.34
C GLY A 242 -5.07 -23.04 3.66
N HIS A 243 -5.73 -24.06 3.10
CA HIS A 243 -7.08 -23.97 2.55
C HIS A 243 -8.17 -23.63 3.60
N ARG A 244 -7.87 -23.76 4.89
CA ARG A 244 -8.75 -23.39 6.03
C ARG A 244 -8.50 -21.97 6.54
N ILE A 245 -7.42 -21.32 6.09
CA ILE A 245 -7.04 -19.98 6.54
C ILE A 245 -7.75 -18.93 5.67
N ALA A 246 -8.61 -18.14 6.33
CA ALA A 246 -9.32 -17.02 5.70
C ALA A 246 -8.47 -15.74 5.68
N PHE A 247 -7.72 -15.47 6.76
CA PHE A 247 -6.83 -14.33 6.86
C PHE A 247 -5.71 -14.56 7.88
N VAL A 248 -4.64 -13.76 7.76
CA VAL A 248 -3.50 -13.71 8.68
C VAL A 248 -3.38 -12.27 9.16
N GLN A 249 -3.54 -12.05 10.47
CA GLN A 249 -3.43 -10.74 11.09
C GLN A 249 -2.02 -10.53 11.65
N HIS A 250 -1.35 -9.46 11.25
CA HIS A 250 -0.09 -9.04 11.88
C HIS A 250 -0.34 -8.10 13.07
N PRO A 251 0.54 -8.12 14.09
CA PRO A 251 0.50 -7.15 15.19
C PRO A 251 0.78 -5.71 14.69
N GLN A 252 0.27 -4.72 15.42
CA GLN A 252 0.45 -3.30 15.06
C GLN A 252 1.49 -2.63 15.96
N GLN A 253 2.56 -2.11 15.34
CA GLN A 253 3.62 -1.42 16.08
C GLN A 253 3.59 0.08 15.79
N TYR A 254 3.54 0.88 16.85
CA TYR A 254 3.57 2.33 16.75
C TYR A 254 4.96 2.88 17.06
N PHE A 255 5.42 3.81 16.23
CA PHE A 255 6.63 4.58 16.46
C PHE A 255 6.36 5.76 17.40
N ASN A 256 7.41 6.37 17.93
CA ASN A 256 7.33 7.57 18.79
C ASN A 256 6.58 7.38 20.13
N VAL A 257 6.47 6.14 20.61
CA VAL A 257 5.98 5.86 21.96
C VAL A 257 6.98 6.42 22.97
N THR A 258 6.51 7.30 23.87
CA THR A 258 7.36 7.87 24.92
C THR A 258 7.87 6.77 25.86
N LYS A 259 9.05 6.97 26.47
CA LYS A 259 9.67 6.00 27.39
C LYS A 259 8.72 5.50 28.49
N ASN A 260 7.82 6.36 28.96
CA ASN A 260 6.91 6.03 30.07
C ASN A 260 5.56 5.50 29.61
N ASP A 261 5.23 5.62 28.32
CA ASP A 261 3.95 5.23 27.71
C ASP A 261 2.71 5.41 28.61
N LEU A 262 2.56 6.61 29.19
CA LEU A 262 1.53 6.88 30.20
C LEU A 262 0.09 6.67 29.69
N TYR A 263 -0.09 6.74 28.37
CA TYR A 263 -1.38 6.54 27.71
C TYR A 263 -1.61 5.09 27.25
N GLY A 264 -0.61 4.21 27.39
CA GLY A 264 -0.71 2.82 26.94
C GLY A 264 -0.87 2.71 25.43
N ASN A 265 -0.18 3.57 24.66
CA ASN A 265 -0.26 3.60 23.21
C ASN A 265 0.45 2.42 22.55
N SER A 266 1.34 1.71 23.26
CA SER A 266 1.87 0.44 22.79
C SER A 266 0.89 -0.70 23.13
N PRO A 267 0.25 -1.36 22.14
CA PRO A 267 -0.77 -2.38 22.36
C PRO A 267 -0.17 -3.74 22.78
N LEU A 268 0.78 -3.74 23.72
CA LEU A 268 1.56 -4.91 24.11
C LEU A 268 0.69 -6.09 24.57
N GLN A 269 -0.41 -5.82 25.28
CA GLN A 269 -1.31 -6.88 25.75
C GLN A 269 -2.06 -7.53 24.58
N THR A 270 -2.66 -6.73 23.70
CA THR A 270 -3.36 -7.23 22.51
C THR A 270 -2.41 -8.00 21.61
N ASP A 271 -1.22 -7.48 21.36
CA ASP A 271 -0.25 -8.11 20.46
C ASP A 271 0.39 -9.37 21.04
N LYS A 272 0.90 -9.32 22.28
CA LYS A 272 1.71 -10.41 22.85
C LYS A 272 0.89 -11.48 23.57
N VAL A 273 -0.33 -11.17 23.98
CA VAL A 273 -1.16 -12.08 24.79
C VAL A 273 -2.43 -12.46 24.04
N GLU A 274 -3.25 -11.50 23.61
CA GLU A 274 -4.56 -11.80 23.03
C GLU A 274 -4.45 -12.42 21.64
N LEU A 275 -3.72 -11.78 20.72
CA LEU A 275 -3.52 -12.30 19.36
C LEU A 275 -2.80 -13.65 19.38
N ALA A 276 -1.73 -13.78 20.16
CA ALA A 276 -1.00 -15.04 20.31
C ALA A 276 -1.86 -16.15 20.92
N GLY A 277 -2.63 -15.83 21.97
CA GLY A 277 -3.51 -16.77 22.66
C GLY A 277 -4.66 -17.25 21.78
N MET A 278 -5.35 -16.34 21.07
CA MET A 278 -6.42 -16.68 20.13
C MET A 278 -5.88 -17.46 18.92
N GLY A 279 -4.70 -17.10 18.43
CA GLY A 279 -4.00 -17.81 17.35
C GLY A 279 -3.79 -19.29 17.68
N GLY A 280 -3.50 -19.62 18.94
CA GLY A 280 -3.37 -21.01 19.41
C GLY A 280 -4.65 -21.86 19.27
N TYR A 281 -5.82 -21.23 19.15
CA TYR A 281 -7.11 -21.89 18.92
C TYR A 281 -7.57 -21.81 17.45
N GLY A 282 -6.70 -21.36 16.54
CA GLY A 282 -7.04 -21.18 15.13
C GLY A 282 -7.99 -20.00 14.88
N ALA A 283 -7.98 -19.00 15.77
CA ALA A 283 -8.75 -17.77 15.64
C ALA A 283 -7.82 -16.56 15.53
N ALA A 284 -8.28 -15.51 14.85
CA ALA A 284 -7.60 -14.22 14.82
C ALA A 284 -8.63 -13.10 14.90
N LEU A 285 -8.26 -12.00 15.56
CA LEU A 285 -9.05 -10.77 15.54
C LEU A 285 -8.68 -9.99 14.28
N TYR A 286 -9.66 -9.55 13.52
CA TYR A 286 -9.41 -8.53 12.49
C TYR A 286 -9.42 -7.16 13.15
N ILE A 287 -8.27 -6.49 13.14
CA ILE A 287 -8.05 -5.20 13.83
C ILE A 287 -7.87 -4.02 12.85
N GLY A 288 -8.35 -4.18 11.61
CA GLY A 288 -8.56 -3.07 10.68
C GLY A 288 -7.41 -2.73 9.73
N THR A 289 -6.18 -3.20 9.98
CA THR A 289 -4.97 -2.95 9.17
C THR A 289 -3.95 -4.06 9.39
N GLY A 290 -3.01 -4.24 8.47
CA GLY A 290 -1.95 -5.26 8.57
C GLY A 290 -2.49 -6.68 8.47
N CYS A 291 -3.58 -6.88 7.72
CA CYS A 291 -4.22 -8.17 7.59
C CYS A 291 -4.17 -8.64 6.13
N PHE A 292 -3.65 -9.85 5.94
CA PHE A 292 -3.69 -10.54 4.66
C PHE A 292 -4.94 -11.40 4.61
N HIS A 293 -5.77 -11.23 3.58
CA HIS A 293 -7.01 -11.95 3.39
C HIS A 293 -6.95 -12.81 2.13
N ARG A 294 -7.53 -14.01 2.19
CA ARG A 294 -7.89 -14.76 0.98
C ARG A 294 -9.06 -14.04 0.30
N ARG A 295 -8.90 -13.65 -0.97
CA ARG A 295 -9.94 -12.94 -1.73
C ARG A 295 -11.29 -13.66 -1.67
N GLU A 296 -11.28 -14.96 -1.93
CA GLU A 296 -12.50 -15.77 -1.95
C GLU A 296 -13.30 -15.71 -0.64
N ALA A 297 -12.59 -15.66 0.50
CA ALA A 297 -13.23 -15.54 1.81
C ALA A 297 -13.95 -14.18 1.96
N LEU A 298 -13.34 -13.09 1.48
CA LEU A 298 -13.98 -11.77 1.46
C LEU A 298 -15.14 -11.70 0.46
N CYS A 299 -15.09 -12.45 -0.63
CA CYS A 299 -16.17 -12.54 -1.63
C CYS A 299 -17.31 -13.48 -1.20
N GLY A 300 -17.28 -14.02 0.02
CA GLY A 300 -18.36 -14.84 0.58
C GLY A 300 -18.34 -16.30 0.11
N ASN A 301 -17.22 -16.79 -0.44
CA ASN A 301 -17.07 -18.21 -0.72
C ASN A 301 -17.12 -18.99 0.60
N LYS A 302 -17.93 -20.05 0.64
CA LYS A 302 -18.07 -20.87 1.83
C LYS A 302 -17.05 -21.99 1.77
N TYR A 303 -16.35 -22.20 2.88
CA TYR A 303 -15.44 -23.34 3.02
C TYR A 303 -16.19 -24.64 2.71
N SER A 304 -15.63 -25.44 1.80
CA SER A 304 -16.06 -26.80 1.49
C SER A 304 -14.92 -27.74 1.84
N SER A 305 -15.20 -28.79 2.63
CA SER A 305 -14.22 -29.83 2.95
C SER A 305 -13.95 -30.77 1.76
N LYS A 306 -14.74 -30.66 0.69
CA LYS A 306 -14.44 -31.30 -0.58
C LYS A 306 -13.41 -30.43 -1.28
N VAL A 307 -12.15 -30.85 -1.21
CA VAL A 307 -11.13 -30.44 -2.16
C VAL A 307 -11.62 -30.97 -3.50
N ASP A 308 -12.32 -30.13 -4.27
CA ASP A 308 -12.54 -30.45 -5.68
C ASP A 308 -11.13 -30.47 -6.29
N GLY A 309 -10.64 -31.67 -6.58
CA GLY A 309 -9.37 -31.92 -7.29
C GLY A 309 -9.38 -31.42 -8.74
N GLN A 310 -10.09 -30.33 -9.01
CA GLN A 310 -10.24 -29.62 -10.27
C GLN A 310 -10.31 -28.11 -10.01
N GLY A 311 -9.39 -27.59 -9.19
CA GLY A 311 -8.93 -26.22 -9.35
C GLY A 311 -8.02 -26.19 -10.57
N SER A 312 -8.60 -26.07 -11.77
CA SER A 312 -7.84 -25.81 -12.98
C SER A 312 -7.09 -24.50 -12.81
N ILE A 313 -5.77 -24.63 -12.65
CA ILE A 313 -4.81 -23.59 -13.00
C ILE A 313 -4.95 -23.42 -14.52
N ASN A 314 -5.74 -22.45 -14.95
CA ASN A 314 -5.73 -21.87 -16.28
C ASN A 314 -5.93 -20.36 -16.13
#